data_AF-A0A0D9Y2N6-F1
#
_entry.id   AF-A0A0D9Y2N6-F1
#
_cell.length_a   1.000
_cell.length_b   1.000
_cell.length_c   1.000
_cell.angle_alpha   90.00
_cell.angle_beta   90.00
_cell.angle_gamma   90.00
#
_symmetry.space_group_name_H-M   'P 1'
#
loop_
_entity.id
_entity.type
_entity.pdbx_description
1 polymer ?
#
loop_
_entity_poly.entity_id
_entity_poly.type
_entity_poly.pdbx_seq_one_letter_code
_entity_poly.pdbx_strand_id
1 'polypeptide(L)'
;METTSTGSSRQRSSVATIDLDALDCTICYNPLQPPVFQCGVGHVICSSCHGKLLDTSRCHMCSRDGGYRRCVAVDHILYAITVPCPNAAHGCAARTPYHDSHGHAAGCPHA
;
A
#
# COMPACT_ATOMS: atom_id res chain seq x y z
N MET A 1 -32.83 26.20 17.06
CA MET A 1 -31.98 26.64 15.94
C MET A 1 -30.56 26.26 16.32
N GLU A 2 -30.08 25.09 15.89
CA GLU A 2 -28.70 24.67 16.11
C GLU A 2 -28.07 24.40 14.75
N THR A 3 -27.14 25.28 14.38
CA THR A 3 -26.36 25.22 13.16
C THR A 3 -25.14 24.33 13.40
N THR A 4 -25.19 23.08 12.93
CA THR A 4 -24.00 22.23 12.86
C THR A 4 -23.17 22.63 11.64
N SER A 5 -22.09 23.37 11.89
CA SER A 5 -21.09 23.73 10.89
C SER A 5 -20.47 22.48 10.28
N THR A 6 -20.75 22.22 9.00
CA THR A 6 -20.06 21.19 8.22
C THR A 6 -18.67 21.73 7.83
N GLY A 7 -17.64 21.30 8.55
CA GLY A 7 -16.25 21.57 8.19
C GLY A 7 -15.92 20.92 6.85
N SER A 8 -15.86 21.71 5.78
CA SER A 8 -15.50 21.25 4.44
C SER A 8 -14.02 20.90 4.38
N SER A 9 -13.69 19.61 4.39
CA SER A 9 -12.32 19.12 4.19
C SER A 9 -11.87 19.44 2.76
N ARG A 10 -10.84 20.28 2.61
CA ARG A 10 -10.24 20.59 1.31
C ARG A 10 -9.45 19.38 0.80
N GLN A 11 -10.07 18.56 -0.04
CA GLN A 11 -9.35 17.52 -0.78
C GLN A 11 -8.53 18.18 -1.89
N ARG A 12 -7.21 18.11 -1.79
CA ARG A 12 -6.29 18.54 -2.86
C ARG A 12 -5.82 17.29 -3.61
N SER A 13 -6.14 17.21 -4.89
CA SER A 13 -5.69 16.15 -5.78
C SER A 13 -4.76 16.73 -6.83
N SER A 14 -3.62 16.07 -7.05
CA SER A 14 -2.65 16.40 -8.09
C SER A 14 -2.15 15.11 -8.72
N VAL A 15 -1.78 15.16 -10.00
CA VAL A 15 -1.17 14.03 -10.70
C VAL A 15 0.31 13.99 -10.35
N ALA A 16 0.79 12.84 -9.87
CA ALA A 16 2.19 12.58 -9.61
C ALA A 16 2.54 11.18 -10.15
N THR A 17 3.75 11.04 -10.66
CA THR A 17 4.36 9.74 -10.95
C THR A 17 5.08 9.24 -9.70
N ILE A 18 4.85 7.98 -9.37
CA ILE A 18 5.48 7.30 -8.25
C ILE A 18 6.07 6.02 -8.81
N ASP A 19 7.28 5.68 -8.39
CA ASP A 19 7.87 4.37 -8.63
C ASP A 19 7.11 3.34 -7.78
N LEU A 20 6.36 2.45 -8.43
CA LEU A 20 5.49 1.50 -7.75
C LEU A 20 6.28 0.43 -7.00
N ASP A 21 7.51 0.14 -7.41
CA ASP A 21 8.38 -0.83 -6.75
C ASP A 21 8.77 -0.34 -5.33
N ALA A 22 8.71 0.98 -5.09
CA ALA A 22 8.88 1.55 -3.76
C ALA A 22 7.74 1.19 -2.78
N LEU A 23 6.64 0.63 -3.29
CA LEU A 23 5.47 0.18 -2.54
C LEU A 23 5.39 -1.35 -2.47
N ASP A 24 6.47 -2.06 -2.79
CA ASP A 24 6.56 -3.50 -2.64
C ASP A 24 7.11 -3.90 -1.25
N CYS A 25 6.74 -5.11 -0.83
CA CYS A 25 7.28 -5.70 0.39
C CYS A 25 8.76 -6.02 0.23
N THR A 26 9.61 -5.56 1.15
CA THR A 26 11.07 -5.81 1.06
C THR A 26 11.49 -7.27 1.29
N ILE A 27 10.54 -8.18 1.58
CA ILE A 27 10.80 -9.61 1.77
C ILE A 27 10.34 -10.42 0.56
N CYS A 28 9.10 -10.23 0.10
CA CYS A 28 8.53 -11.05 -0.98
C CYS A 28 8.40 -10.32 -2.33
N TYR A 29 8.72 -9.02 -2.39
CA TYR A 29 8.64 -8.20 -3.60
C TYR A 29 7.26 -8.19 -4.28
N ASN A 30 6.20 -8.46 -3.51
CA ASN A 30 4.83 -8.28 -3.96
C ASN A 30 4.33 -6.92 -3.50
N PRO A 31 3.34 -6.32 -4.21
CA PRO A 31 2.68 -5.09 -3.80
C PRO A 31 2.24 -5.14 -2.35
N LEU A 32 2.55 -4.09 -1.59
CA LEU A 32 2.07 -3.97 -0.22
C LEU A 32 0.55 -3.91 -0.20
N GLN A 33 -0.03 -4.71 0.69
CA GLN A 33 -1.45 -4.66 1.03
C GLN A 33 -1.60 -4.27 2.50
N PRO A 34 -2.50 -3.33 2.82
CA PRO A 34 -2.87 -3.07 4.21
C PRO A 34 -3.35 -4.34 4.92
N PRO A 35 -2.95 -4.59 6.18
CA PRO A 35 -2.07 -3.77 7.01
C PRO A 35 -0.57 -3.94 6.66
N VAL A 36 0.13 -2.81 6.54
CA VAL A 36 1.60 -2.73 6.36
C VAL A 36 2.32 -2.53 7.68
N PHE A 37 3.50 -3.13 7.82
CA PHE A 37 4.31 -3.08 9.03
C PHE A 37 5.67 -2.44 8.75
N GLN A 38 6.08 -1.49 9.59
CA GLN A 38 7.31 -0.70 9.44
C GLN A 38 8.18 -0.83 10.70
N CYS A 39 9.49 -0.97 10.54
CA CYS A 39 10.43 -0.91 11.67
C CYS A 39 10.88 0.53 11.97
N GLY A 40 11.56 0.76 13.10
CA GLY A 40 11.95 2.11 13.56
C GLY A 40 12.90 2.89 12.64
N VAL A 41 13.52 2.25 11.63
CA VAL A 41 14.35 2.94 10.62
C VAL A 41 13.65 3.10 9.27
N GLY A 42 12.51 2.45 9.08
CA GLY A 42 11.67 2.66 7.90
C GLY A 42 11.48 1.47 6.95
N HIS A 43 12.11 0.31 7.17
CA HIS A 43 11.83 -0.88 6.35
C HIS A 43 10.39 -1.33 6.50
N VAL A 44 9.71 -1.57 5.38
CA VAL A 44 8.30 -1.94 5.31
C VAL A 44 8.10 -3.36 4.80
N ILE A 45 7.18 -4.10 5.42
CA ILE A 45 6.82 -5.46 5.02
C ILE A 45 5.30 -5.64 5.03
N CYS A 46 4.82 -6.59 4.22
CA CYS A 46 3.40 -6.95 4.18
C CYS A 46 3.00 -7.83 5.37
N SER A 47 1.69 -7.89 5.65
CA SER A 47 1.11 -8.71 6.72
C SER A 47 1.51 -10.20 6.63
N SER A 48 1.51 -10.77 5.41
CA SER A 48 1.90 -12.18 5.19
C SER A 48 3.34 -12.46 5.57
N CYS A 49 4.27 -11.57 5.21
CA CYS A 49 5.67 -11.69 5.60
C CYS A 49 5.87 -11.46 7.09
N HIS A 50 5.18 -10.48 7.68
CA HIS A 50 5.22 -10.22 9.12
C HIS A 50 4.77 -11.45 9.93
N GLY A 51 3.68 -12.11 9.52
CA GLY A 51 3.17 -13.32 10.19
C GLY A 51 4.07 -14.56 10.07
N LYS A 52 5.06 -14.53 9.18
CA LYS A 52 6.05 -15.61 8.99
C LYS A 52 7.38 -15.34 9.72
N LEU A 53 7.55 -14.18 10.35
CA LEU A 53 8.76 -13.87 11.10
C LEU A 53 8.87 -14.75 12.33
N LEU A 54 10.01 -15.44 12.48
CA LEU A 54 10.31 -16.23 13.68
C LEU A 54 10.64 -15.33 14.89
N ASP A 55 11.29 -14.21 14.64
CA ASP A 55 11.61 -13.19 15.64
C ASP A 55 10.90 -11.88 15.28
N THR A 56 9.91 -11.52 16.10
CA THR A 56 9.12 -10.28 15.95
C THR A 56 9.68 -9.12 16.75
N SER A 57 10.72 -9.34 17.56
CA SER A 57 11.34 -8.30 18.39
C SER A 57 12.37 -7.46 17.62
N ARG A 58 12.82 -7.93 16.46
CA ARG A 58 13.87 -7.33 15.65
C ARG A 58 13.48 -7.19 14.19
N CYS A 59 14.03 -6.18 13.53
CA CYS A 59 13.87 -6.00 12.10
C CYS A 59 14.71 -7.02 11.32
N HIS A 60 14.10 -7.73 10.36
CA HIS A 60 14.81 -8.71 9.53
C HIS A 60 15.87 -8.07 8.61
N MET A 61 15.66 -6.81 8.21
CA MET A 61 16.55 -6.10 7.27
C MET A 61 17.75 -5.44 7.95
N CYS A 62 17.53 -4.76 9.09
CA CYS A 62 18.60 -4.00 9.76
C CYS A 62 19.01 -4.57 11.13
N SER A 63 18.38 -5.65 11.60
CA SER A 63 18.69 -6.27 12.89
C SER A 63 18.56 -5.33 14.10
N ARG A 64 17.80 -4.24 13.97
CA ARG A 64 17.53 -3.32 15.09
C ARG A 64 16.35 -3.82 15.92
N ASP A 65 16.45 -3.66 17.23
CA ASP A 65 15.38 -3.98 18.17
C ASP A 65 14.15 -3.07 17.98
N GLY A 66 13.00 -3.54 18.46
CA GLY A 66 11.72 -2.85 18.36
C GLY A 66 10.79 -3.40 17.27
N GLY A 67 11.26 -4.41 16.52
CA GLY A 67 10.45 -5.17 15.56
C GLY A 67 9.82 -4.32 14.47
N TYR A 68 8.69 -4.80 13.95
CA TYR A 68 7.84 -4.05 13.04
C TYR A 68 6.52 -3.68 13.72
N ARG A 69 5.99 -2.50 13.39
CA ARG A 69 4.73 -1.97 13.92
C ARG A 69 3.84 -1.56 12.75
N ARG A 70 2.52 -1.71 12.89
CA ARG A 70 1.58 -1.31 11.83
C ARG A 70 1.75 0.17 11.49
N CYS A 71 1.98 0.48 10.22
CA CYS A 71 2.12 1.84 9.72
C CYS A 71 0.82 2.30 9.04
N VAL A 72 -0.05 2.93 9.82
CA VAL A 72 -1.36 3.44 9.35
C VAL A 72 -1.20 4.48 8.24
N ALA A 73 -0.10 5.26 8.27
CA ALA A 73 0.19 6.23 7.22
C ALA A 73 0.40 5.57 5.86
N VAL A 74 1.17 4.48 5.80
CA VAL A 74 1.37 3.72 4.54
C VAL A 74 0.06 3.04 4.12
N ASP A 75 -0.72 2.50 5.05
CA ASP A 75 -2.04 1.96 4.72
C ASP A 75 -2.91 3.01 4.01
N HIS A 76 -2.98 4.25 4.53
CA HIS A 76 -3.74 5.33 3.90
C HIS A 76 -3.21 5.71 2.52
N ILE A 77 -1.88 5.74 2.35
CA ILE A 77 -1.26 6.01 1.04
C ILE A 77 -1.67 4.94 0.02
N LEU A 78 -1.64 3.65 0.40
CA LEU A 78 -2.02 2.54 -0.48
C LEU A 78 -3.50 2.54 -0.86
N TYR A 79 -4.39 3.10 -0.02
CA TYR A 79 -5.79 3.32 -0.39
C TYR A 79 -5.98 4.54 -1.31
N ALA A 80 -5.12 5.55 -1.21
CA ALA A 80 -5.23 6.78 -2.00
C ALA A 80 -4.64 6.65 -3.41
N ILE A 81 -3.65 5.77 -3.61
CA ILE A 81 -3.01 5.56 -4.90
C ILE A 81 -3.89 4.68 -5.79
N THR A 82 -4.28 5.20 -6.94
CA THR A 82 -4.95 4.43 -8.00
C THR A 82 -4.02 4.28 -9.20
N VAL A 83 -3.93 3.07 -9.74
CA VAL A 83 -3.10 2.74 -10.90
C VAL A 83 -3.98 2.24 -12.05
N PRO A 84 -3.61 2.53 -13.31
CA PRO A 84 -4.30 1.93 -14.45
C PRO A 84 -4.07 0.42 -14.47
N CYS A 85 -5.05 -0.33 -15.00
CA CYS A 85 -4.87 -1.76 -15.28
C CYS A 85 -3.66 -1.99 -16.20
N PRO A 86 -2.82 -3.01 -15.95
CA PRO A 86 -1.74 -3.40 -16.86
C PRO A 86 -2.22 -3.65 -18.30
N ASN A 87 -3.47 -4.08 -18.46
CA ASN A 87 -4.13 -4.34 -19.74
C ASN A 87 -4.85 -3.10 -20.32
N ALA A 88 -4.49 -1.89 -19.90
CA ALA A 88 -5.07 -0.66 -20.46
C ALA A 88 -4.84 -0.55 -21.98
N ALA A 89 -3.69 -1.02 -22.46
CA ALA A 89 -3.39 -1.10 -23.90
C ALA A 89 -4.32 -2.06 -24.66
N HIS A 90 -4.89 -3.05 -23.97
CA HIS A 90 -5.85 -4.02 -24.52
C HIS A 90 -7.31 -3.57 -24.32
N GLY A 91 -7.55 -2.32 -23.91
CA GLY A 91 -8.88 -1.73 -23.78
C GLY A 91 -9.46 -1.70 -22.37
N CYS A 92 -8.71 -2.17 -21.36
CA CYS A 92 -9.19 -2.08 -19.98
C CYS A 92 -9.11 -0.64 -19.43
N ALA A 93 -10.25 0.03 -19.28
CA ALA A 93 -10.32 1.38 -18.69
C ALA A 93 -10.27 1.39 -17.14
N ALA A 94 -10.12 0.23 -16.50
CA ALA A 94 -10.16 0.14 -15.04
C ALA A 94 -8.94 0.85 -14.42
N ARG A 95 -9.22 1.56 -13.32
CA ARG A 95 -8.21 2.06 -12.39
C ARG A 95 -8.50 1.48 -11.03
N THR A 96 -7.53 0.81 -10.43
CA THR A 96 -7.72 0.13 -9.14
C THR A 96 -6.78 0.70 -8.10
N PRO A 97 -7.15 0.64 -6.81
CA PRO A 97 -6.20 0.90 -5.74
C PRO A 97 -4.95 0.04 -5.94
N TYR A 98 -3.77 0.59 -5.69
CA TYR A 98 -2.52 -0.12 -5.97
C TYR A 98 -2.44 -1.49 -5.27
N HIS A 99 -2.89 -1.56 -4.01
CA HIS A 99 -2.90 -2.81 -3.24
C HIS A 99 -3.80 -3.91 -3.84
N ASP A 100 -4.75 -3.59 -4.73
CA ASP A 100 -5.66 -4.54 -5.39
C ASP A 100 -5.33 -4.74 -6.88
N SER A 101 -4.28 -4.09 -7.37
CA SER A 101 -3.90 -4.11 -8.79
C SER A 101 -3.63 -5.52 -9.31
N HIS A 102 -2.95 -6.36 -8.53
CA HIS A 102 -2.67 -7.75 -8.89
C HIS A 102 -3.94 -8.63 -8.86
N GLY A 103 -4.85 -8.39 -7.92
CA GLY A 103 -6.14 -9.09 -7.86
C GLY A 103 -6.98 -8.82 -9.10
N HIS A 104 -7.06 -7.55 -9.51
CA HIS A 104 -7.69 -7.17 -10.76
C HIS A 104 -6.99 -7.78 -11.98
N ALA A 105 -5.66 -7.70 -12.06
CA ALA A 105 -4.91 -8.21 -13.21
C ALA A 105 -5.17 -9.70 -13.45
N ALA A 106 -5.20 -10.51 -12.39
CA ALA A 106 -5.47 -11.95 -12.47
C ALA A 106 -6.88 -12.29 -12.98
N GLY A 107 -7.87 -11.41 -12.76
CA GLY A 107 -9.25 -11.58 -13.21
C GLY A 107 -9.65 -10.67 -14.37
N CYS A 108 -8.69 -10.00 -15.01
CA CYS A 108 -8.99 -8.98 -16.02
C CYS A 108 -9.55 -9.63 -17.30
N PRO A 109 -10.72 -9.22 -17.81
CA PRO A 109 -11.25 -9.74 -19.07
C PRO A 109 -10.42 -9.39 -20.32
N HIS A 110 -9.46 -8.47 -20.18
CA HIS A 110 -8.57 -8.01 -21.24
C HIS A 110 -7.13 -8.52 -21.07
N ALA A 111 -6.94 -9.56 -20.25
CA ALA A 111 -5.65 -10.22 -20.03
C ALA A 111 -5.16 -11.01 -21.25
#